data_AF-A0A2N3A213-F1
#
_entry.id   AF-A0A2N3A213-F1
#
_cell.length_a   1.000
_cell.length_b   1.000
_cell.length_c   1.000
_cell.angle_alpha   90.00
_cell.angle_beta   90.00
_cell.angle_gamma   90.00
#
_symmetry.space_group_name_H-M   'P 1'
#
loop_
_entity.id
_entity.type
_entity.pdbx_description
1 polymer ?
#
loop_
_entity_poly.entity_id
_entity_poly.type
_entity_poly.pdbx_seq_one_letter_code
_entity_poly.pdbx_strand_id
1 'polypeptide(L)'
;MKNLFLLLLTVVLISSSCNHRPDAVSGATKGYETNGNSFYHKTDETSLKVGDLIVEGEVQNPGKVNLENIYKREVFYKQSIPVDSTNVNFIGAYRYRGYSLFDLLNGFIVQKKNVETFRPLTDLYIIIENEKGENVTFSWAEIYLTVIPHQIIIATEAAPIEPYKREVAYPVGGNWKIIAASDLFAYRELDNPVKITVKSFDKKEFVINRNLDDSFSPKVDVTINDELFLTIDTLFQSDLQLEYKSVFYGMGMGYHPEPVFKGLELMPLIGQQMTMVSKDWIRKGLVCFVGFDGYRVVYSYSELFNRVDQVKPILAIPEKKSKSGYFRIYHPISFYADMSAKNLAEIYIFKD
;
A
#
# COMPACT_ATOMS: atom_id res chain seq x y z
N MET A 1 7.81 45.85 -40.29
CA MET A 1 8.94 45.12 -39.65
C MET A 1 8.82 45.03 -38.13
N LYS A 2 8.53 46.12 -37.38
CA LYS A 2 8.37 46.05 -35.91
C LYS A 2 7.29 45.07 -35.41
N ASN A 3 6.13 45.00 -36.08
CA ASN A 3 5.04 44.13 -35.64
C ASN A 3 5.30 42.63 -35.88
N LEU A 4 6.10 42.29 -36.90
CA LEU A 4 6.48 40.90 -37.18
C LEU A 4 7.52 40.39 -36.16
N PHE A 5 8.42 41.27 -35.72
CA PHE A 5 9.42 40.95 -34.69
C PHE A 5 8.78 40.72 -33.31
N LEU A 6 7.76 41.50 -32.96
CA LEU A 6 7.03 41.34 -31.70
C LEU A 6 6.20 40.04 -31.66
N LEU A 7 5.63 39.64 -32.81
CA LEU A 7 4.91 38.38 -32.96
C LEU A 7 5.84 37.16 -32.87
N LEU A 8 7.03 37.23 -33.46
CA LEU A 8 8.03 36.17 -33.34
C LEU A 8 8.53 36.04 -31.88
N LEU A 9 8.74 37.16 -31.18
CA LEU A 9 9.20 37.13 -29.79
C LEU A 9 8.16 36.50 -28.85
N THR A 10 6.86 36.75 -29.10
CA THR A 10 5.77 36.15 -28.31
C THR A 10 5.61 34.66 -28.61
N VAL A 11 5.73 34.22 -29.87
CA VAL A 11 5.70 32.79 -30.21
C VAL A 11 6.89 32.04 -29.59
N VAL A 12 8.10 32.63 -29.60
CA VAL A 12 9.28 32.03 -28.97
C VAL A 12 9.13 31.93 -27.44
N LEU A 13 8.60 32.96 -26.77
CA LEU A 13 8.39 32.94 -25.32
C LEU A 13 7.31 31.94 -24.88
N ILE A 14 6.26 31.72 -25.69
CA ILE A 14 5.22 30.71 -25.43
C ILE A 14 5.76 29.29 -25.70
N SER A 15 6.61 29.11 -26.73
CA SER A 15 7.22 27.80 -27.02
C SER A 15 8.28 27.36 -25.99
N SER A 16 8.98 28.31 -25.35
CA SER A 16 9.96 28.01 -24.29
C SER A 16 9.32 27.64 -22.96
N SER A 17 8.05 28.00 -22.74
CA SER A 17 7.31 27.69 -21.50
C SER A 17 6.50 26.38 -21.57
N CYS A 18 6.31 25.80 -22.76
CA CYS A 18 5.61 24.51 -22.93
C CYS A 18 6.51 23.27 -22.81
N ASN A 19 7.84 23.40 -22.85
CA ASN A 19 8.77 22.26 -22.75
C ASN A 19 9.40 22.06 -21.37
N HIS A 20 9.01 22.85 -20.38
CA HIS A 20 9.25 22.55 -18.98
C HIS A 20 7.94 22.14 -18.35
N ARG A 21 7.65 20.85 -18.41
CA ARG A 21 6.89 20.20 -17.34
C ARG A 21 7.93 19.80 -16.30
N PRO A 22 8.30 20.68 -15.34
CA PRO A 22 9.05 20.21 -14.20
C PRO A 22 8.28 19.00 -13.66
N ASP A 23 9.00 17.96 -13.26
CA ASP A 23 8.48 16.94 -12.37
C ASP A 23 8.17 17.65 -11.04
N ALA A 24 7.09 18.45 -11.04
CA ALA A 24 6.75 19.41 -9.99
C ALA A 24 6.24 18.71 -8.73
N VAL A 25 6.22 17.37 -8.73
CA VAL A 25 5.56 16.59 -7.70
C VAL A 25 6.48 15.53 -7.09
N SER A 26 7.56 15.11 -7.76
CA SER A 26 8.55 14.19 -7.17
C SER A 26 10.02 14.43 -7.54
N GLY A 27 10.32 15.25 -8.55
CA GLY A 27 11.67 15.34 -9.13
C GLY A 27 12.40 16.64 -8.83
N ALA A 28 13.70 16.66 -9.15
CA ALA A 28 14.49 17.87 -9.08
C ALA A 28 13.95 18.94 -10.06
N THR A 29 13.94 20.20 -9.61
CA THR A 29 13.52 21.36 -10.43
C THR A 29 14.40 21.57 -11.67
N LYS A 30 15.59 20.96 -11.68
CA LYS A 30 16.50 20.86 -12.82
C LYS A 30 16.71 19.38 -13.13
N GLY A 31 16.96 19.06 -14.40
CA GLY A 31 17.32 17.69 -14.80
C GLY A 31 18.53 17.17 -14.02
N TYR A 32 18.59 15.85 -13.86
CA TYR A 32 19.71 15.19 -13.20
C TYR A 32 20.91 15.13 -14.14
N GLU A 33 22.06 15.61 -13.66
CA GLU A 33 23.33 15.38 -14.35
C GLU A 33 23.92 14.03 -13.87
N THR A 34 24.59 13.30 -14.76
CA THR A 34 25.20 12.00 -14.45
C THR A 34 26.33 12.10 -13.41
N ASN A 35 26.99 13.25 -13.34
CA ASN A 35 27.95 13.63 -12.30
C ASN A 35 27.30 14.36 -11.11
N GLY A 36 25.97 14.47 -11.08
CA GLY A 36 25.22 15.14 -10.03
C GLY A 36 25.18 14.35 -8.71
N ASN A 37 24.52 14.96 -7.72
CA ASN A 37 24.46 14.42 -6.36
C ASN A 37 23.58 13.17 -6.22
N SER A 38 22.61 12.95 -7.13
CA SER A 38 21.70 11.83 -7.01
C SER A 38 22.31 10.57 -7.60
N PHE A 39 22.74 9.67 -6.71
CA PHE A 39 23.31 8.37 -7.11
C PHE A 39 22.32 7.51 -7.92
N TYR A 40 21.02 7.68 -7.66
CA TYR A 40 19.95 6.94 -8.32
C TYR A 40 19.76 7.30 -9.80
N HIS A 41 20.33 8.43 -10.26
CA HIS A 41 20.07 9.01 -11.58
C HIS A 41 21.30 8.98 -12.49
N LYS A 42 22.28 8.11 -12.20
CA LYS A 42 23.53 8.03 -12.96
C LYS A 42 23.48 7.11 -14.16
N THR A 43 22.44 6.29 -14.25
CA THR A 43 22.23 5.28 -15.29
C THR A 43 21.06 5.66 -16.19
N ASP A 44 21.16 5.22 -17.44
CA ASP A 44 20.13 5.48 -18.45
C ASP A 44 18.85 4.70 -18.17
N GLU A 45 17.71 5.31 -18.51
CA GLU A 45 16.39 4.70 -18.39
C GLU A 45 16.09 3.81 -19.59
N THR A 46 15.66 2.59 -19.31
CA THR A 46 15.08 1.68 -20.30
C THR A 46 13.57 1.83 -20.30
N SER A 47 12.99 2.08 -21.47
CA SER A 47 11.54 2.08 -21.66
C SER A 47 11.01 0.65 -21.70
N LEU A 48 9.93 0.40 -20.95
CA LEU A 48 9.22 -0.87 -20.91
C LEU A 48 8.03 -0.83 -21.87
N LYS A 49 7.66 -1.98 -22.45
CA LYS A 49 6.48 -2.09 -23.30
C LYS A 49 5.21 -1.88 -22.47
N VAL A 50 4.51 -0.77 -22.73
CA VAL A 50 3.25 -0.41 -22.09
C VAL A 50 2.11 -1.25 -22.68
N GLY A 51 1.21 -1.74 -21.82
CA GLY A 51 0.00 -2.47 -22.18
C GLY A 51 -1.28 -1.67 -21.94
N ASP A 52 -2.41 -2.33 -22.16
CA ASP A 52 -3.73 -1.83 -21.79
C ASP A 52 -4.09 -2.31 -20.38
N LEU A 53 -4.86 -1.50 -19.64
CA LEU A 53 -5.36 -1.84 -18.31
C LEU A 53 -6.83 -1.46 -18.19
N ILE A 54 -7.63 -2.36 -17.61
CA ILE A 54 -9.05 -2.13 -17.31
C ILE A 54 -9.24 -2.07 -15.80
N VAL A 55 -10.08 -1.15 -15.33
CA VAL A 55 -10.57 -1.12 -13.94
C VAL A 55 -12.04 -1.53 -13.93
N GLU A 56 -12.38 -2.49 -13.07
CA GLU A 56 -13.73 -3.01 -12.88
C GLU A 56 -14.06 -3.29 -11.41
N GLY A 57 -15.19 -3.94 -11.16
CA GLY A 57 -15.65 -4.29 -9.82
C GLY A 57 -16.55 -3.20 -9.22
N GLU A 58 -16.25 -2.80 -7.99
CA GLU A 58 -17.06 -1.86 -7.20
C GLU A 58 -16.78 -0.40 -7.55
N VAL A 59 -16.98 -0.05 -8.82
CA VAL A 59 -16.79 1.29 -9.39
C VAL A 59 -17.98 1.69 -10.26
N GLN A 60 -18.31 3.00 -10.30
CA GLN A 60 -19.47 3.51 -11.05
C GLN A 60 -19.33 3.32 -12.57
N ASN A 61 -18.14 3.60 -13.10
CA ASN A 61 -17.86 3.56 -14.53
C ASN A 61 -16.62 2.69 -14.78
N PRO A 62 -16.78 1.36 -14.92
CA PRO A 62 -15.66 0.49 -15.27
C PRO A 62 -15.18 0.80 -16.69
N GLY A 63 -13.89 0.60 -16.96
CA GLY A 63 -13.34 0.91 -18.27
C GLY A 63 -11.83 0.88 -18.36
N LYS A 64 -11.33 1.20 -19.55
CA LYS A 64 -9.89 1.32 -19.80
C LYS A 64 -9.31 2.52 -19.06
N VAL A 65 -8.12 2.34 -18.50
CA VAL A 65 -7.34 3.43 -17.91
C VAL A 65 -6.82 4.34 -19.03
N ASN A 66 -7.11 5.64 -18.91
CA ASN A 66 -6.49 6.64 -19.75
C ASN A 66 -5.21 7.16 -19.07
N LEU A 67 -4.05 6.91 -19.69
CA LEU A 67 -2.76 7.39 -19.21
C LEU A 67 -2.47 8.83 -19.64
N GLU A 68 -3.27 9.39 -20.54
CA GLU A 68 -3.16 10.79 -20.96
C GLU A 68 -3.37 11.72 -19.75
N ASN A 69 -2.42 12.64 -19.57
CA ASN A 69 -2.43 13.64 -18.49
C ASN A 69 -2.23 13.10 -17.06
N ILE A 70 -1.85 11.82 -16.89
CA ILE A 70 -1.39 11.31 -15.61
C ILE A 70 0.13 11.50 -15.51
N TYR A 71 0.60 12.06 -14.39
CA TYR A 71 2.03 12.21 -14.14
C TYR A 71 2.64 10.87 -13.77
N LYS A 72 3.87 10.63 -14.25
CA LYS A 72 4.68 9.52 -13.78
C LYS A 72 5.29 9.87 -12.42
N ARG A 73 5.35 8.87 -11.54
CA ARG A 73 6.00 8.90 -10.24
C ARG A 73 7.26 8.08 -10.30
N GLU A 74 8.23 8.45 -9.49
CA GLU A 74 9.48 7.72 -9.32
C GLU A 74 9.52 6.99 -7.98
N VAL A 75 10.01 5.76 -7.99
CA VAL A 75 10.28 4.97 -6.78
C VAL A 75 11.63 4.27 -6.88
N PHE A 76 12.27 4.04 -5.72
CA PHE A 76 13.50 3.27 -5.62
C PHE A 76 13.21 1.93 -5.00
N TYR A 77 13.72 0.87 -5.61
CA TYR A 77 13.34 -0.48 -5.23
C TYR A 77 14.52 -1.45 -5.25
N LYS A 78 14.63 -2.26 -4.18
CA LYS A 78 15.60 -3.35 -4.08
C LYS A 78 14.85 -4.64 -4.33
N GLN A 79 15.10 -5.25 -5.47
CA GLN A 79 14.49 -6.54 -5.82
C GLN A 79 15.25 -7.66 -5.11
N SER A 80 14.55 -8.36 -4.22
CA SER A 80 15.08 -9.56 -3.59
C SER A 80 13.97 -10.54 -3.24
N ILE A 81 14.31 -11.82 -3.19
CA ILE A 81 13.41 -12.91 -2.79
C ILE A 81 14.14 -13.76 -1.76
N PRO A 82 13.53 -14.11 -0.62
CA PRO A 82 14.18 -14.98 0.36
C PRO A 82 14.38 -16.38 -0.21
N VAL A 83 15.54 -16.97 0.07
CA VAL A 83 15.85 -18.37 -0.27
C VAL A 83 15.46 -19.27 0.91
N ASP A 84 15.74 -18.80 2.13
CA ASP A 84 15.38 -19.42 3.40
C ASP A 84 15.22 -18.32 4.48
N SER A 85 15.18 -18.71 5.76
CA SER A 85 14.99 -17.77 6.88
C SER A 85 16.15 -16.81 7.12
N THR A 86 17.31 -17.05 6.54
CA THR A 86 18.55 -16.29 6.76
C THR A 86 19.17 -15.74 5.47
N ASN A 87 18.84 -16.33 4.32
CA ASN A 87 19.42 -15.97 3.03
C ASN A 87 18.41 -15.30 2.09
N VAL A 88 18.91 -14.32 1.34
CA VAL A 88 18.15 -13.61 0.29
C VAL A 88 18.84 -13.74 -1.06
N ASN A 89 18.07 -14.02 -2.10
CA ASN A 89 18.51 -13.89 -3.48
C ASN A 89 18.29 -12.44 -3.91
N PHE A 90 19.37 -11.65 -3.99
CA PHE A 90 19.33 -10.29 -4.48
C PHE A 90 19.34 -10.27 -6.02
N ILE A 91 18.36 -9.60 -6.62
CA ILE A 91 18.16 -9.55 -8.06
C ILE A 91 18.76 -8.26 -8.63
N GLY A 92 18.53 -7.13 -7.96
CA GLY A 92 19.05 -5.84 -8.37
C GLY A 92 18.46 -4.68 -7.57
N ALA A 93 19.01 -3.49 -7.80
CA ALA A 93 18.47 -2.24 -7.30
C ALA A 93 18.07 -1.38 -8.49
N TYR A 94 16.92 -0.72 -8.43
CA TYR A 94 16.36 0.00 -9.56
C TYR A 94 15.70 1.29 -9.13
N ARG A 95 15.75 2.25 -10.04
CA ARG A 95 14.86 3.40 -10.11
C ARG A 95 13.78 3.05 -11.13
N TYR A 96 12.52 3.03 -10.69
CA TYR A 96 11.38 2.81 -11.56
C TYR A 96 10.59 4.11 -11.70
N ARG A 97 10.12 4.37 -12.92
CA ARG A 97 9.15 5.43 -13.18
C ARG A 97 7.91 4.86 -13.85
N GLY A 98 6.76 5.41 -13.52
CA GLY A 98 5.48 4.89 -14.00
C GLY A 98 4.29 5.53 -13.34
N TYR A 99 3.11 4.98 -13.57
CA TYR A 99 1.86 5.58 -13.09
C TYR A 99 1.47 4.99 -11.73
N SER A 100 1.27 5.84 -10.72
CA SER A 100 0.90 5.34 -9.40
C SER A 100 -0.53 4.83 -9.37
N LEU A 101 -0.78 3.75 -8.59
CA LEU A 101 -2.15 3.26 -8.40
C LEU A 101 -3.05 4.33 -7.79
N PHE A 102 -2.51 5.19 -6.93
CA PHE A 102 -3.21 6.35 -6.38
C PHE A 102 -3.76 7.24 -7.50
N ASP A 103 -2.91 7.66 -8.44
CA ASP A 103 -3.31 8.57 -9.52
C ASP A 103 -4.24 7.86 -10.53
N LEU A 104 -3.94 6.60 -10.86
CA LEU A 104 -4.71 5.80 -11.82
C LEU A 104 -6.14 5.54 -11.34
N LEU A 105 -6.31 5.18 -10.07
CA LEU A 105 -7.60 4.82 -9.51
C LEU A 105 -8.44 6.04 -9.09
N ASN A 106 -7.84 7.23 -9.01
CA ASN A 106 -8.51 8.44 -8.52
C ASN A 106 -9.74 8.84 -9.39
N GLY A 107 -9.70 8.53 -10.69
CA GLY A 107 -10.83 8.77 -11.59
C GLY A 107 -11.96 7.74 -11.50
N PHE A 108 -11.73 6.59 -10.85
CA PHE A 108 -12.69 5.51 -10.74
C PHE A 108 -13.46 5.61 -9.43
N ILE A 109 -14.61 6.30 -9.49
CA ILE A 109 -15.44 6.53 -8.31
C ILE A 109 -16.01 5.21 -7.79
N VAL A 110 -15.72 4.91 -6.53
CA VAL A 110 -16.15 3.67 -5.86
C VAL A 110 -17.67 3.61 -5.75
N GLN A 111 -18.24 2.44 -6.05
CA GLN A 111 -19.62 2.08 -5.81
C GLN A 111 -19.68 0.75 -5.05
N LYS A 112 -19.58 0.83 -3.71
CA LYS A 112 -19.48 -0.36 -2.86
C LYS A 112 -20.76 -1.19 -2.91
N LYS A 113 -20.61 -2.51 -3.00
CA LYS A 113 -21.74 -3.46 -2.90
C LYS A 113 -22.36 -3.43 -1.51
N ASN A 114 -21.52 -3.31 -0.47
CA ASN A 114 -21.93 -3.35 0.92
C ASN A 114 -22.21 -1.95 1.52
N VAL A 115 -22.43 -0.90 0.70
CA VAL A 115 -22.58 0.49 1.19
C VAL A 115 -23.72 0.66 2.20
N GLU A 116 -24.80 -0.10 2.05
CA GLU A 116 -25.96 -0.04 2.95
C GLU A 116 -25.66 -0.60 4.34
N THR A 117 -24.77 -1.59 4.43
CA THR A 117 -24.34 -2.16 5.71
C THR A 117 -23.12 -1.40 6.23
N PHE A 118 -22.05 -1.29 5.43
CA PHE A 118 -20.78 -0.68 5.81
C PHE A 118 -20.31 0.38 4.80
N ARG A 119 -20.56 1.64 5.14
CA ARG A 119 -20.17 2.82 4.32
C ARG A 119 -18.67 3.12 4.25
N PRO A 120 -17.86 3.01 5.33
CA PRO A 120 -16.46 3.40 5.28
C PRO A 120 -15.68 2.68 4.18
N LEU A 121 -14.68 3.34 3.60
CA LEU A 121 -13.80 2.75 2.56
C LEU A 121 -12.69 1.87 3.16
N THR A 122 -12.69 1.69 4.48
CA THR A 122 -11.61 1.01 5.21
C THR A 122 -11.58 -0.49 4.98
N ASP A 123 -12.65 -1.10 4.44
CA ASP A 123 -12.72 -2.53 4.10
C ASP A 123 -12.57 -2.81 2.60
N LEU A 124 -12.10 -1.82 1.84
CA LEU A 124 -11.81 -1.97 0.41
C LEU A 124 -10.42 -2.53 0.16
N TYR A 125 -10.30 -3.24 -0.95
CA TYR A 125 -9.05 -3.72 -1.50
C TYR A 125 -9.18 -3.86 -3.02
N ILE A 126 -8.06 -4.09 -3.68
CA ILE A 126 -8.00 -4.36 -5.12
C ILE A 126 -7.27 -5.68 -5.38
N ILE A 127 -7.66 -6.31 -6.48
CA ILE A 127 -6.95 -7.43 -7.09
C ILE A 127 -6.42 -6.95 -8.43
N ILE A 128 -5.14 -7.14 -8.69
CA ILE A 128 -4.52 -6.86 -10.00
C ILE A 128 -4.11 -8.17 -10.62
N GLU A 129 -4.49 -8.41 -11.88
CA GLU A 129 -4.25 -9.66 -12.59
C GLU A 129 -3.64 -9.43 -13.98
N ASN A 130 -2.89 -10.43 -14.47
CA ASN A 130 -2.31 -10.46 -15.81
C ASN A 130 -2.91 -11.61 -16.66
N GLU A 131 -2.57 -11.63 -17.96
CA GLU A 131 -3.06 -12.67 -18.88
C GLU A 131 -2.52 -14.09 -18.59
N LYS A 132 -1.50 -14.20 -17.72
CA LYS A 132 -0.94 -15.49 -17.29
C LYS A 132 -1.73 -16.09 -16.12
N GLY A 133 -2.78 -15.42 -15.64
CA GLY A 133 -3.57 -15.84 -14.47
C GLY A 133 -2.86 -15.58 -13.14
N GLU A 134 -1.78 -14.80 -13.14
CA GLU A 134 -1.13 -14.35 -11.91
C GLU A 134 -1.85 -13.12 -11.37
N ASN A 135 -1.96 -13.03 -10.04
CA ASN A 135 -2.54 -11.87 -9.39
C ASN A 135 -1.74 -11.43 -8.16
N VAL A 136 -2.02 -10.20 -7.71
CA VAL A 136 -1.54 -9.58 -6.47
C VAL A 136 -2.65 -8.72 -5.85
N THR A 137 -2.62 -8.54 -4.53
CA THR A 137 -3.62 -7.78 -3.78
C THR A 137 -3.01 -6.59 -3.02
N PHE A 138 -3.76 -5.50 -2.96
CA PHE A 138 -3.44 -4.31 -2.19
C PHE A 138 -4.68 -3.83 -1.44
N SER A 139 -4.54 -3.41 -0.19
CA SER A 139 -5.64 -2.74 0.50
C SER A 139 -5.86 -1.35 -0.09
N TRP A 140 -7.07 -0.83 0.08
CA TRP A 140 -7.34 0.57 -0.23
C TRP A 140 -6.53 1.52 0.66
N ALA A 141 -6.19 1.07 1.87
CA ALA A 141 -5.43 1.84 2.83
C ALA A 141 -3.98 2.07 2.40
N GLU A 142 -3.33 1.03 1.86
CA GLU A 142 -1.97 1.12 1.33
C GLU A 142 -1.86 2.08 0.14
N ILE A 143 -2.97 2.32 -0.56
CA ILE A 143 -3.05 3.25 -1.69
C ILE A 143 -3.41 4.66 -1.19
N TYR A 144 -4.51 4.83 -0.46
CA TYR A 144 -5.13 6.13 -0.18
C TYR A 144 -5.07 6.61 1.28
N LEU A 145 -4.88 5.71 2.25
CA LEU A 145 -4.97 6.01 3.69
C LEU A 145 -3.62 5.87 4.40
N THR A 146 -2.53 6.00 3.64
CA THR A 146 -1.13 5.87 4.06
C THR A 146 -0.45 7.23 4.22
N VAL A 147 0.56 7.32 5.08
CA VAL A 147 1.41 8.52 5.22
C VAL A 147 2.41 8.69 4.07
N ILE A 148 2.64 7.64 3.26
CA ILE A 148 3.54 7.68 2.10
C ILE A 148 2.77 7.23 0.86
N PRO A 149 2.04 8.12 0.17
CA PRO A 149 1.30 7.77 -1.04
C PRO A 149 2.26 7.50 -2.21
N HIS A 150 1.69 7.01 -3.32
CA HIS A 150 2.39 6.78 -4.59
C HIS A 150 3.52 5.73 -4.57
N GLN A 151 3.56 4.87 -3.54
CA GLN A 151 4.60 3.83 -3.43
C GLN A 151 4.29 2.56 -4.23
N ILE A 152 3.10 2.45 -4.81
CA ILE A 152 2.73 1.35 -5.70
C ILE A 152 2.49 1.94 -7.08
N ILE A 153 3.29 1.52 -8.06
CA ILE A 153 3.26 2.04 -9.43
C ILE A 153 3.17 0.91 -10.45
N ILE A 154 2.62 1.23 -11.62
CA ILE A 154 2.83 0.46 -12.84
C ILE A 154 4.02 1.08 -13.57
N ALA A 155 5.18 0.47 -13.40
CA ALA A 155 6.44 0.96 -13.95
C ALA A 155 6.42 0.85 -15.48
N THR A 156 6.71 1.95 -16.16
CA THR A 156 6.89 2.04 -17.62
C THR A 156 8.34 2.32 -18.01
N GLU A 157 9.18 2.68 -17.04
CA GLU A 157 10.62 2.85 -17.22
C GLU A 157 11.37 2.23 -16.04
N ALA A 158 12.58 1.74 -16.32
CA ALA A 158 13.48 1.17 -15.34
C ALA A 158 14.92 1.62 -15.60
N ALA A 159 15.64 2.02 -14.56
CA ALA A 159 17.08 2.26 -14.61
C ALA A 159 17.75 1.47 -13.47
N PRO A 160 18.78 0.64 -13.74
CA PRO A 160 19.51 -0.06 -12.70
C PRO A 160 20.32 0.92 -11.85
N ILE A 161 20.37 0.74 -10.53
CA ILE A 161 21.22 1.54 -9.64
C ILE A 161 22.51 0.78 -9.40
N GLU A 162 23.55 1.12 -10.15
CA GLU A 162 24.81 0.37 -10.18
C GLU A 162 25.80 0.83 -9.07
N PRO A 163 26.49 -0.09 -8.37
CA PRO A 163 27.51 0.27 -7.41
C PRO A 163 28.81 0.74 -8.09
N TYR A 164 29.50 1.71 -7.50
CA TYR A 164 30.70 2.34 -8.08
C TYR A 164 31.98 1.48 -8.08
N LYS A 165 32.00 0.36 -7.34
CA LYS A 165 33.21 -0.47 -7.18
C LYS A 165 33.18 -1.77 -7.98
N ARG A 166 32.06 -2.11 -8.61
CA ARG A 166 31.89 -3.38 -9.33
C ARG A 166 30.91 -3.19 -10.47
N GLU A 167 31.24 -3.76 -11.62
CA GLU A 167 30.28 -3.91 -12.70
C GLU A 167 29.20 -4.91 -12.28
N VAL A 168 27.95 -4.57 -12.57
CA VAL A 168 26.78 -5.41 -12.32
C VAL A 168 25.90 -5.39 -13.56
N ALA A 169 25.16 -6.47 -13.80
CA ALA A 169 24.23 -6.58 -14.91
C ALA A 169 22.84 -6.92 -14.35
N TYR A 170 22.12 -5.89 -13.89
CA TYR A 170 20.78 -6.05 -13.31
C TYR A 170 19.72 -6.15 -14.43
N PRO A 171 18.84 -7.18 -14.42
CA PRO A 171 17.83 -7.38 -15.45
C PRO A 171 16.68 -6.37 -15.35
N VAL A 172 16.51 -5.51 -16.36
CA VAL A 172 15.43 -4.51 -16.37
C VAL A 172 14.05 -5.07 -16.75
N GLY A 173 14.01 -6.14 -17.55
CA GLY A 173 12.77 -6.72 -18.09
C GLY A 173 12.34 -6.06 -19.40
N GLY A 174 11.12 -6.37 -19.87
CA GLY A 174 10.64 -5.91 -21.18
C GLY A 174 9.23 -5.32 -21.22
N ASN A 175 8.34 -5.69 -20.28
CA ASN A 175 6.99 -5.14 -20.19
C ASN A 175 6.84 -4.26 -18.95
N TRP A 176 5.84 -3.38 -18.98
CA TRP A 176 5.43 -2.66 -17.79
C TRP A 176 5.01 -3.64 -16.68
N LYS A 177 5.20 -3.26 -15.42
CA LYS A 177 4.96 -4.16 -14.29
C LYS A 177 4.56 -3.40 -13.03
N ILE A 178 3.80 -4.07 -12.16
CA ILE A 178 3.53 -3.57 -10.82
C ILE A 178 4.82 -3.58 -10.00
N ILE A 179 5.13 -2.47 -9.36
CA ILE A 179 6.21 -2.30 -8.38
C ILE A 179 5.58 -1.77 -7.08
N ALA A 180 5.80 -2.50 -5.98
CA ALA A 180 5.40 -2.09 -4.64
C ALA A 180 6.66 -1.68 -3.85
N ALA A 181 7.03 -0.40 -3.91
CA ALA A 181 8.32 0.07 -3.39
C ALA A 181 8.45 0.00 -1.86
N SER A 182 7.32 -0.08 -1.15
CA SER A 182 7.29 -0.28 0.29
C SER A 182 7.55 -1.74 0.70
N ASP A 183 7.58 -2.69 -0.25
CA ASP A 183 7.86 -4.09 0.05
C ASP A 183 9.35 -4.37 0.29
N LEU A 184 9.64 -5.21 1.28
CA LEU A 184 10.98 -5.73 1.54
C LEU A 184 11.37 -6.79 0.49
N PHE A 185 10.46 -7.73 0.22
CA PHE A 185 10.64 -8.79 -0.77
C PHE A 185 9.73 -8.61 -1.98
N ALA A 186 10.27 -8.88 -3.16
CA ALA A 186 9.67 -8.66 -4.47
C ALA A 186 8.64 -9.72 -4.88
N TYR A 187 7.76 -10.04 -3.95
CA TYR A 187 6.69 -10.99 -4.19
C TYR A 187 5.50 -10.36 -4.91
N ARG A 188 5.20 -9.07 -4.71
CA ARG A 188 4.07 -8.39 -5.36
C ARG A 188 4.40 -7.71 -6.69
N GLU A 189 5.53 -8.08 -7.30
CA GLU A 189 5.74 -7.76 -8.71
C GLU A 189 4.77 -8.56 -9.59
N LEU A 190 4.20 -7.89 -10.59
CA LEU A 190 3.32 -8.49 -11.58
C LEU A 190 3.66 -7.95 -12.96
N ASP A 191 4.16 -8.82 -13.82
CA ASP A 191 4.49 -8.50 -15.22
C ASP A 191 3.21 -8.36 -16.05
N ASN A 192 3.15 -7.31 -16.87
CA ASN A 192 2.08 -7.01 -17.81
C ASN A 192 0.66 -7.09 -17.19
N PRO A 193 0.33 -6.27 -16.17
CA PRO A 193 -1.01 -6.23 -15.60
C PRO A 193 -2.03 -5.80 -16.66
N VAL A 194 -3.20 -6.44 -16.68
CA VAL A 194 -4.28 -6.15 -17.64
C VAL A 194 -5.58 -5.75 -17.00
N LYS A 195 -5.76 -6.04 -15.70
CA LYS A 195 -7.00 -5.72 -15.00
C LYS A 195 -6.81 -5.41 -13.53
N ILE A 196 -7.58 -4.45 -13.03
CA ILE A 196 -7.74 -4.14 -11.60
C ILE A 196 -9.22 -4.32 -11.25
N THR A 197 -9.49 -5.13 -10.23
CA THR A 197 -10.84 -5.34 -9.69
C THR A 197 -10.94 -4.72 -8.31
N VAL A 198 -11.81 -3.74 -8.13
CA VAL A 198 -12.11 -3.13 -6.81
C VAL A 198 -13.15 -3.96 -6.07
N LYS A 199 -12.88 -4.31 -4.81
CA LYS A 199 -13.77 -5.11 -3.96
C LYS A 199 -13.87 -4.54 -2.55
N SER A 200 -15.04 -4.71 -1.94
CA SER A 200 -15.21 -4.62 -0.49
C SER A 200 -15.08 -6.01 0.15
N PHE A 201 -14.74 -6.04 1.43
CA PHE A 201 -14.72 -7.27 2.21
C PHE A 201 -16.09 -7.97 2.17
N ASP A 202 -16.09 -9.19 1.64
CA ASP A 202 -17.28 -10.00 1.39
C ASP A 202 -17.15 -11.45 1.91
N LYS A 203 -16.10 -11.75 2.69
CA LYS A 203 -15.83 -13.13 3.16
C LYS A 203 -16.73 -13.55 4.32
N LYS A 204 -17.13 -12.61 5.16
CA LYS A 204 -17.94 -12.86 6.35
C LYS A 204 -18.84 -11.65 6.65
N GLU A 205 -20.07 -11.92 7.04
CA GLU A 205 -20.98 -10.86 7.47
C GLU A 205 -20.76 -10.53 8.94
N PHE A 206 -20.63 -9.24 9.23
CA PHE A 206 -20.48 -8.71 10.58
C PHE A 206 -21.62 -7.76 10.89
N VAL A 207 -22.35 -8.04 11.97
CA VAL A 207 -23.44 -7.19 12.44
C VAL A 207 -22.86 -5.89 12.97
N ILE A 208 -23.36 -4.77 12.45
CA ILE A 208 -22.92 -3.44 12.87
C ILE A 208 -23.82 -2.96 14.01
N ASN A 209 -23.24 -2.79 15.19
CA ASN A 209 -23.93 -2.27 16.36
C ASN A 209 -23.21 -1.04 16.92
N ARG A 210 -23.72 0.14 16.59
CA ARG A 210 -23.15 1.42 17.04
C ARG A 210 -23.61 1.84 18.45
N ASN A 211 -24.56 1.11 19.04
CA ASN A 211 -25.20 1.45 20.30
C ASN A 211 -24.81 0.46 21.41
N LEU A 212 -23.56 0.01 21.43
CA LEU A 212 -23.06 -0.85 22.49
C LEU A 212 -22.86 -0.04 23.78
N ASP A 213 -23.56 -0.43 24.85
CA ASP A 213 -23.41 0.16 26.19
C ASP A 213 -22.04 -0.17 26.81
N ASP A 214 -21.53 -1.38 26.53
CA ASP A 214 -20.17 -1.81 26.84
C ASP A 214 -19.51 -2.35 25.57
N SER A 215 -18.37 -1.77 25.21
CA SER A 215 -17.59 -2.16 24.04
C SER A 215 -16.44 -3.10 24.39
N PHE A 216 -16.37 -3.59 25.62
CA PHE A 216 -15.30 -4.46 26.08
C PHE A 216 -15.34 -5.84 25.43
N SER A 217 -14.36 -6.10 24.55
CA SER A 217 -14.06 -7.45 24.08
C SER A 217 -12.91 -8.06 24.90
N PRO A 218 -13.15 -9.15 25.66
CA PRO A 218 -12.11 -9.80 26.48
C PRO A 218 -11.12 -10.64 25.67
N LYS A 219 -11.46 -10.95 24.41
CA LYS A 219 -10.69 -11.82 23.55
C LYS A 219 -10.77 -11.40 22.08
N VAL A 220 -9.76 -11.77 21.31
CA VAL A 220 -9.70 -11.61 19.86
C VAL A 220 -9.49 -12.97 19.25
N ASP A 221 -10.46 -13.45 18.48
CA ASP A 221 -10.31 -14.68 17.73
C ASP A 221 -9.51 -14.38 16.44
N VAL A 222 -8.48 -15.17 16.16
CA VAL A 222 -7.72 -15.09 14.90
C VAL A 222 -8.18 -16.24 14.04
N THR A 223 -8.74 -15.92 12.87
CA THR A 223 -9.29 -16.90 11.94
C THR A 223 -8.53 -16.85 10.61
N ILE A 224 -8.30 -18.01 10.01
CA ILE A 224 -7.65 -18.13 8.70
C ILE A 224 -8.59 -18.91 7.80
N ASN A 225 -9.12 -18.28 6.75
CA ASN A 225 -10.10 -18.89 5.85
C ASN A 225 -11.23 -19.62 6.61
N ASP A 226 -11.90 -18.90 7.52
CA ASP A 226 -12.97 -19.39 8.41
C ASP A 226 -12.58 -20.37 9.52
N GLU A 227 -11.34 -20.87 9.54
CA GLU A 227 -10.86 -21.75 10.61
C GLU A 227 -10.28 -20.95 11.79
N LEU A 228 -10.74 -21.23 13.01
CA LEU A 228 -10.15 -20.66 14.22
C LEU A 228 -8.72 -21.15 14.38
N PHE A 229 -7.78 -20.21 14.36
CA PHE A 229 -6.36 -20.48 14.50
C PHE A 229 -5.89 -20.35 15.96
N LEU A 230 -6.22 -19.23 16.59
CA LEU A 230 -5.94 -18.99 18.01
C LEU A 230 -6.88 -17.94 18.58
N THR A 231 -6.93 -17.85 19.90
CA THR A 231 -7.62 -16.78 20.63
C THR A 231 -6.61 -16.02 21.47
N ILE A 232 -6.58 -14.69 21.31
CA ILE A 232 -5.77 -13.77 22.12
C ILE A 232 -6.67 -13.21 23.21
N ASP A 233 -6.40 -13.50 24.47
CA ASP A 233 -7.17 -12.96 25.60
C ASP A 233 -6.38 -11.87 26.36
N THR A 234 -7.01 -11.29 27.39
CA THR A 234 -6.38 -10.27 28.22
C THR A 234 -5.20 -10.77 29.06
N LEU A 235 -5.11 -12.08 29.27
CA LEU A 235 -4.04 -12.75 30.03
C LEU A 235 -2.85 -13.09 29.12
N PHE A 236 -3.00 -12.94 27.80
CA PHE A 236 -1.92 -13.15 26.85
C PHE A 236 -0.75 -12.21 27.16
N GLN A 237 0.35 -12.78 27.60
CA GLN A 237 1.60 -12.07 27.86
C GLN A 237 2.58 -12.36 26.73
N SER A 238 3.14 -11.31 26.15
CA SER A 238 4.30 -11.39 25.26
C SER A 238 5.34 -10.39 25.74
N ASP A 239 6.59 -10.83 25.77
CA ASP A 239 7.74 -9.96 26.05
C ASP A 239 7.98 -8.93 24.92
N LEU A 240 7.34 -9.12 23.76
CA LEU A 240 7.46 -8.24 22.59
C LEU A 240 6.37 -7.17 22.58
N GLN A 241 6.47 -6.27 23.56
CA GLN A 241 5.70 -5.02 23.57
C GLN A 241 6.46 -3.92 22.83
N LEU A 242 5.75 -3.19 21.97
CA LEU A 242 6.27 -2.02 21.28
C LEU A 242 5.46 -0.78 21.70
N GLU A 243 6.11 0.37 21.58
CA GLU A 243 5.53 1.68 21.85
C GLU A 243 5.81 2.62 20.69
N TYR A 244 4.77 3.34 20.26
CA TYR A 244 4.84 4.35 19.22
C TYR A 244 4.27 5.67 19.73
N LYS A 245 5.00 6.76 19.52
CA LYS A 245 4.44 8.10 19.64
C LYS A 245 3.63 8.42 18.38
N SER A 246 2.47 9.05 18.54
CA SER A 246 1.56 9.31 17.43
C SER A 246 1.00 10.73 17.46
N VAL A 247 0.77 11.27 16.26
CA VAL A 247 -0.09 12.43 16.03
C VAL A 247 -1.34 11.89 15.35
N PHE A 248 -2.30 11.45 16.15
CA PHE A 248 -3.41 10.63 15.69
C PHE A 248 -4.52 11.50 15.08
N TYR A 249 -4.86 11.27 13.80
CA TYR A 249 -5.80 12.11 13.04
C TYR A 249 -6.89 11.27 12.35
N GLY A 250 -8.16 11.54 12.60
CA GLY A 250 -9.30 10.82 11.99
C GLY A 250 -9.98 11.61 10.88
N MET A 251 -10.58 10.90 9.91
CA MET A 251 -11.29 11.51 8.77
C MET A 251 -12.47 12.36 9.22
N GLY A 252 -13.19 11.94 10.28
CA GLY A 252 -14.36 12.66 10.78
C GLY A 252 -14.06 13.67 11.89
N MET A 253 -13.21 13.30 12.85
CA MET A 253 -13.01 14.06 14.09
C MET A 253 -11.73 14.90 14.10
N GLY A 254 -10.88 14.77 13.08
CA GLY A 254 -9.59 15.44 13.04
C GLY A 254 -8.64 14.93 14.12
N TYR A 255 -7.97 15.85 14.82
CA TYR A 255 -6.95 15.52 15.81
C TYR A 255 -7.52 14.81 17.04
N HIS A 256 -6.84 13.74 17.47
CA HIS A 256 -7.11 13.01 18.70
C HIS A 256 -5.92 13.18 19.69
N PRO A 257 -6.19 13.53 20.96
CA PRO A 257 -5.16 13.66 21.99
C PRO A 257 -4.73 12.29 22.53
N GLU A 258 -4.22 11.42 21.65
CA GLU A 258 -3.66 10.11 21.98
C GLU A 258 -2.17 10.10 21.59
N PRO A 259 -1.27 10.47 22.51
CA PRO A 259 0.13 10.72 22.16
C PRO A 259 0.94 9.44 21.98
N VAL A 260 0.45 8.30 22.50
CA VAL A 260 1.19 7.05 22.58
C VAL A 260 0.28 5.85 22.33
N PHE A 261 0.75 4.91 21.52
CA PHE A 261 0.17 3.58 21.39
C PHE A 261 1.17 2.55 21.86
N LYS A 262 0.77 1.69 22.80
CA LYS A 262 1.60 0.62 23.34
C LYS A 262 0.85 -0.69 23.30
N GLY A 263 1.52 -1.77 22.92
CA GLY A 263 0.89 -3.08 22.87
C GLY A 263 1.75 -4.17 22.27
N LEU A 264 1.11 -5.31 21.99
CA LEU A 264 1.78 -6.52 21.51
C LEU A 264 2.16 -6.37 20.04
N GLU A 265 3.39 -6.69 19.66
CA GLU A 265 3.76 -6.84 18.26
C GLU A 265 2.89 -7.91 17.59
N LEU A 266 2.32 -7.62 16.41
CA LEU A 266 1.39 -8.53 15.75
C LEU A 266 2.07 -9.79 15.21
N MET A 267 3.28 -9.66 14.65
CA MET A 267 3.96 -10.74 13.95
C MET A 267 4.28 -11.93 14.85
N PRO A 268 4.78 -11.80 16.09
CA PRO A 268 4.96 -12.95 16.97
C PRO A 268 3.66 -13.71 17.30
N LEU A 269 2.53 -13.01 17.33
CA LEU A 269 1.23 -13.59 17.68
C LEU A 269 0.69 -14.49 16.56
N ILE A 270 0.77 -14.01 15.33
CA ILE A 270 0.23 -14.72 14.16
C ILE A 270 1.32 -15.57 13.48
N GLY A 271 2.58 -15.14 13.61
CA GLY A 271 3.74 -15.56 12.82
C GLY A 271 4.57 -16.71 13.38
N GLN A 272 4.46 -17.04 14.68
CA GLN A 272 5.22 -18.16 15.25
C GLN A 272 4.77 -19.54 14.74
N GLN A 273 3.56 -19.64 14.18
CA GLN A 273 2.95 -20.92 13.78
C GLN A 273 2.58 -20.98 12.30
N MET A 274 2.29 -19.84 11.65
CA MET A 274 2.18 -19.80 10.20
C MET A 274 3.60 -19.59 9.63
N THR A 275 3.96 -20.25 8.52
CA THR A 275 5.24 -20.08 7.79
C THR A 275 5.31 -18.71 7.08
N MET A 276 5.09 -17.63 7.84
CA MET A 276 4.55 -16.29 7.49
C MET A 276 5.42 -15.35 6.68
N VAL A 277 6.17 -15.90 5.75
CA VAL A 277 6.73 -15.18 4.62
C VAL A 277 6.55 -16.02 3.35
N SER A 278 5.47 -16.82 3.29
CA SER A 278 5.17 -17.58 2.08
C SER A 278 4.86 -16.57 0.97
N LYS A 279 5.47 -16.78 -0.19
CA LYS A 279 5.24 -16.00 -1.42
C LYS A 279 3.76 -15.73 -1.66
N ASP A 280 2.91 -16.73 -1.45
CA ASP A 280 1.49 -16.65 -1.77
C ASP A 280 0.72 -15.72 -0.81
N TRP A 281 1.00 -15.77 0.50
CA TRP A 281 0.42 -14.83 1.48
C TRP A 281 0.84 -13.39 1.22
N ILE A 282 2.12 -13.14 0.91
CA ILE A 282 2.57 -11.78 0.58
C ILE A 282 1.92 -11.28 -0.71
N ARG A 283 1.69 -12.18 -1.68
CA ARG A 283 1.06 -11.82 -2.95
C ARG A 283 -0.42 -11.51 -2.85
N LYS A 284 -1.17 -12.33 -2.13
CA LYS A 284 -2.64 -12.41 -2.22
C LYS A 284 -3.35 -12.25 -0.88
N GLY A 285 -2.59 -12.25 0.20
CA GLY A 285 -3.11 -12.22 1.54
C GLY A 285 -3.69 -10.86 1.89
N LEU A 286 -4.80 -10.89 2.60
CA LEU A 286 -5.49 -9.75 3.19
C LEU A 286 -5.83 -10.10 4.64
N VAL A 287 -5.93 -9.07 5.48
CA VAL A 287 -6.28 -9.21 6.90
C VAL A 287 -7.37 -8.20 7.24
N CYS A 288 -8.54 -8.69 7.66
CA CYS A 288 -9.63 -7.87 8.14
C CYS A 288 -9.62 -7.86 9.67
N PHE A 289 -9.41 -6.68 10.26
CA PHE A 289 -9.54 -6.48 11.71
C PHE A 289 -10.94 -5.98 12.00
N VAL A 290 -11.62 -6.63 12.94
CA VAL A 290 -13.03 -6.40 13.21
C VAL A 290 -13.23 -6.08 14.68
N GLY A 291 -13.83 -4.92 14.95
CA GLY A 291 -14.30 -4.52 16.26
C GLY A 291 -15.58 -5.28 16.65
N PHE A 292 -15.83 -5.38 17.94
CA PHE A 292 -17.03 -6.00 18.51
C PHE A 292 -18.33 -5.30 18.07
N ASP A 293 -18.24 -4.05 17.64
CA ASP A 293 -19.32 -3.26 17.03
C ASP A 293 -19.53 -3.54 15.52
N GLY A 294 -18.77 -4.47 14.94
CA GLY A 294 -18.77 -4.78 13.51
C GLY A 294 -18.00 -3.78 12.64
N TYR A 295 -17.37 -2.76 13.23
CA TYR A 295 -16.48 -1.86 12.48
C TYR A 295 -15.26 -2.65 12.00
N ARG A 296 -14.84 -2.43 10.76
CA ARG A 296 -13.79 -3.25 10.16
C ARG A 296 -12.86 -2.47 9.24
N VAL A 297 -11.64 -2.97 9.18
CA VAL A 297 -10.56 -2.41 8.35
C VAL A 297 -9.81 -3.55 7.68
N VAL A 298 -9.48 -3.40 6.40
CA VAL A 298 -8.72 -4.38 5.62
C VAL A 298 -7.33 -3.84 5.36
N TYR A 299 -6.35 -4.66 5.65
CA TYR A 299 -4.95 -4.46 5.31
C TYR A 299 -4.49 -5.52 4.31
N SER A 300 -3.54 -5.18 3.45
CA SER A 300 -2.78 -6.18 2.71
C SER A 300 -1.89 -6.94 3.69
N TYR A 301 -1.70 -8.23 3.46
CA TYR A 301 -0.81 -9.00 4.32
C TYR A 301 0.63 -8.47 4.21
N SER A 302 1.05 -8.05 3.01
CA SER A 302 2.37 -7.48 2.77
C SER A 302 2.60 -6.18 3.54
N GLU A 303 1.61 -5.27 3.61
CA GLU A 303 1.81 -4.01 4.34
C GLU A 303 1.95 -4.22 5.85
N LEU A 304 1.51 -5.36 6.40
CA LEU A 304 1.70 -5.70 7.81
C LEU A 304 3.04 -6.39 8.10
N PHE A 305 3.55 -7.19 7.15
CA PHE A 305 4.61 -8.18 7.44
C PHE A 305 5.80 -8.19 6.48
N ASN A 306 5.76 -7.44 5.38
CA ASN A 306 6.79 -7.42 4.34
C ASN A 306 7.21 -5.98 4.01
N ARG A 307 7.33 -5.10 5.01
CA ARG A 307 7.71 -3.69 4.78
C ARG A 307 9.23 -3.49 4.78
N VAL A 308 9.72 -2.66 3.86
CA VAL A 308 11.15 -2.30 3.77
C VAL A 308 11.64 -1.42 4.93
N ASP A 309 10.74 -0.62 5.52
CA ASP A 309 11.03 0.22 6.69
C ASP A 309 10.99 -0.55 8.00
N GLN A 310 10.57 -1.83 7.97
CA GLN A 310 10.44 -2.73 9.12
C GLN A 310 9.56 -2.16 10.24
N VAL A 311 8.64 -1.25 9.90
CA VAL A 311 7.61 -0.77 10.82
C VAL A 311 6.66 -1.94 11.12
N LYS A 312 6.35 -2.12 12.40
CA LYS A 312 5.60 -3.29 12.89
C LYS A 312 4.21 -2.88 13.40
N PRO A 313 3.13 -3.53 12.94
CA PRO A 313 1.82 -3.36 13.54
C PRO A 313 1.79 -3.89 14.97
N ILE A 314 0.94 -3.28 15.79
CA ILE A 314 0.70 -3.72 17.17
C ILE A 314 -0.80 -3.89 17.45
N LEU A 315 -1.11 -4.81 18.36
CA LEU A 315 -2.37 -4.81 19.09
C LEU A 315 -2.19 -3.90 20.30
N ALA A 316 -2.50 -2.61 20.12
CA ALA A 316 -2.40 -1.61 21.16
C ALA A 316 -3.44 -1.85 22.26
N ILE A 317 -3.04 -1.58 23.51
CA ILE A 317 -3.87 -1.70 24.69
C ILE A 317 -4.13 -0.28 25.21
N PRO A 318 -5.35 0.26 25.08
CA PRO A 318 -5.65 1.61 25.51
C PRO A 318 -5.65 1.72 27.04
N GLU A 319 -5.28 2.88 27.57
CA GLU A 319 -5.32 3.13 29.02
C GLU A 319 -6.74 2.99 29.59
N LYS A 320 -7.74 3.47 28.84
CA LYS A 320 -9.17 3.43 29.22
C LYS A 320 -9.90 2.27 28.53
N LYS A 321 -9.67 1.06 29.05
CA LYS A 321 -10.24 -0.20 28.51
C LYS A 321 -11.78 -0.24 28.50
N SER A 322 -12.43 0.37 29.49
CA SER A 322 -13.90 0.37 29.63
C SER A 322 -14.67 1.18 28.57
N LYS A 323 -13.98 1.96 27.72
CA LYS A 323 -14.60 2.74 26.63
C LYS A 323 -14.03 2.44 25.24
N SER A 324 -12.84 1.85 25.19
CA SER A 324 -12.10 1.62 23.95
C SER A 324 -11.78 0.15 23.71
N GLY A 325 -12.22 -0.72 24.63
CA GLY A 325 -12.00 -2.17 24.59
C GLY A 325 -10.58 -2.53 24.97
N TYR A 326 -10.26 -3.81 24.93
CA TYR A 326 -8.94 -4.27 25.37
C TYR A 326 -7.88 -4.13 24.28
N PHE A 327 -8.18 -4.58 23.06
CA PHE A 327 -7.25 -4.53 21.93
C PHE A 327 -7.78 -3.62 20.82
N ARG A 328 -6.83 -2.93 20.18
CA ARG A 328 -7.06 -2.19 18.93
C ARG A 328 -5.88 -2.39 17.99
N ILE A 329 -6.13 -2.45 16.69
CA ILE A 329 -5.04 -2.47 15.72
C ILE A 329 -4.44 -1.07 15.61
N TYR A 330 -3.11 -0.97 15.62
CA TYR A 330 -2.41 0.26 15.32
C TYR A 330 -1.25 -0.04 14.36
N HIS A 331 -1.21 0.67 13.25
CA HIS A 331 -0.14 0.61 12.26
C HIS A 331 0.39 2.03 12.00
N PRO A 332 1.68 2.33 12.29
CA PRO A 332 2.20 3.70 12.18
C PRO A 332 2.15 4.33 10.78
N ILE A 333 2.10 3.50 9.72
CA ILE A 333 1.97 4.00 8.34
C ILE A 333 0.55 4.45 7.98
N SER A 334 -0.47 4.09 8.77
CA SER A 334 -1.84 4.52 8.52
C SER A 334 -1.97 5.99 8.89
N PHE A 335 -2.33 6.83 7.92
CA PHE A 335 -2.54 8.26 8.15
C PHE A 335 -3.78 8.51 9.01
N TYR A 336 -4.86 7.78 8.72
CA TYR A 336 -6.14 7.99 9.38
C TYR A 336 -6.36 7.06 10.56
N ALA A 337 -6.85 7.63 11.66
CA ALA A 337 -7.28 6.95 12.87
C ALA A 337 -8.36 5.90 12.64
N ASP A 338 -9.15 6.08 11.58
CA ASP A 338 -10.17 5.16 11.12
C ASP A 338 -9.61 3.78 10.76
N MET A 339 -8.32 3.70 10.39
CA MET A 339 -7.65 2.41 10.18
C MET A 339 -7.34 1.68 11.50
N SER A 340 -7.53 2.32 12.65
CA SER A 340 -7.35 1.73 13.98
C SER A 340 -8.69 1.23 14.55
N ALA A 341 -9.15 0.08 14.05
CA ALA A 341 -10.31 -0.61 14.61
C ALA A 341 -10.09 -0.90 16.10
N LYS A 342 -11.03 -0.42 16.94
CA LYS A 342 -11.03 -0.59 18.39
C LYS A 342 -11.87 -1.79 18.79
N ASN A 343 -11.81 -2.18 20.06
CA ASN A 343 -12.65 -3.24 20.61
C ASN A 343 -12.54 -4.54 19.82
N LEU A 344 -11.33 -4.93 19.40
CA LEU A 344 -11.18 -6.06 18.47
C LEU A 344 -11.86 -7.32 19.02
N ALA A 345 -12.62 -7.96 18.14
CA ALA A 345 -13.27 -9.25 18.37
C ALA A 345 -12.69 -10.32 17.46
N GLU A 346 -12.28 -9.96 16.24
CA GLU A 346 -11.75 -10.90 15.27
C GLU A 346 -10.63 -10.29 14.41
N ILE A 347 -9.63 -11.11 14.08
CA ILE A 347 -8.64 -10.88 13.02
C ILE A 347 -8.85 -11.98 11.98
N TYR A 348 -9.48 -11.62 10.87
CA TYR A 348 -9.84 -12.56 9.81
C TYR A 348 -8.84 -12.48 8.66
N ILE A 349 -8.07 -13.55 8.45
CA ILE A 349 -7.00 -13.65 7.47
C ILE A 349 -7.48 -14.48 6.28
N PHE A 350 -7.31 -13.94 5.06
CA PHE A 350 -7.84 -14.57 3.84
C PHE A 350 -7.01 -14.25 2.59
N LYS A 351 -7.33 -14.90 1.48
CA LYS A 351 -6.73 -14.65 0.16
C LYS A 351 -7.81 -14.36 -0.88
N ASP A 352 -7.43 -13.66 -1.95
CA ASP A 352 -8.21 -13.46 -3.17
C ASP A 352 -7.36 -13.56 -4.45
#